data_AF-A0A4S8LAP9-F1
#
_entry.id   AF-A0A4S8LAP9-F1
#
_cell.length_a   1.000
_cell.length_b   1.000
_cell.length_c   1.000
_cell.angle_alpha   90.00
_cell.angle_beta   90.00
_cell.angle_gamma   90.00
#
_symmetry.space_group_name_H-M   'P 1'
#
loop_
_entity.id
_entity.type
_entity.pdbx_description
1 polymer ?
#
loop_
_entity_poly.entity_id
_entity_poly.type
_entity_poly.pdbx_seq_one_letter_code
_entity_poly.pdbx_strand_id
1 'polypeptide(L)'
;EDTPDDRIDCPELRMMQLARERTSIPIPRVHDMIPDEPPPGTLYTKATHGIVIMDYVHGDLLGDIWPQLNLWKKLWVVLTLRRYVKELRKVMQPYNGCVGQLSVTGQALDCDLPGLLEQRNEIYSSYDKLKNSYNRRWKWKGQDERSSYADPLTLTLCHGDLHKDNIILGHDGQIWLIDWGYSGFYPQWFEYRRMFIMGSLATCNKKVIVPKDRSWQLLSGIVCDYDPWTLTWYEQLCDVTLCKET
;
A
#
# COMPACT_ATOMS: atom_id res chain seq x y z
N GLU A 1 -12.06 0.91 39.52
CA GLU A 1 -11.28 -0.09 38.78
C GLU A 1 -11.55 0.16 37.33
N ASP A 2 -10.64 0.90 36.69
CA ASP A 2 -10.72 1.19 35.26
C ASP A 2 -10.36 -0.10 34.52
N THR A 3 -11.35 -0.68 33.84
CA THR A 3 -11.13 -1.73 32.84
C THR A 3 -10.10 -1.24 31.82
N PRO A 4 -9.17 -2.09 31.35
CA PRO A 4 -8.27 -1.71 30.26
C PRO A 4 -9.13 -1.21 29.10
N ASP A 5 -8.73 -0.08 28.51
CA ASP A 5 -9.31 0.49 27.30
C ASP A 5 -9.21 -0.56 26.19
N ASP A 6 -10.21 -1.44 26.07
CA ASP A 6 -10.40 -2.44 24.99
C ASP A 6 -10.72 -1.72 23.67
N ARG A 7 -9.95 -0.67 23.33
CA ARG A 7 -9.95 -0.10 22.01
C ARG A 7 -9.40 -1.15 21.07
N ILE A 8 -10.32 -1.73 20.34
CA ILE A 8 -10.05 -2.57 19.20
C ILE A 8 -8.95 -1.94 18.35
N ASP A 9 -7.86 -2.68 18.20
CA ASP A 9 -6.73 -2.24 17.39
C ASP A 9 -7.14 -2.35 15.91
N CYS A 10 -7.44 -1.20 15.30
CA CYS A 10 -7.73 -1.07 13.88
C CYS A 10 -6.56 -0.35 13.21
N PRO A 11 -5.65 -1.10 12.58
CA PRO A 11 -4.44 -0.51 12.05
C PRO A 11 -4.73 0.46 10.91
N GLU A 12 -5.72 0.14 10.08
CA GLU A 12 -6.22 1.02 9.02
C GLU A 12 -6.59 2.41 9.56
N LEU A 13 -7.41 2.46 10.62
CA LEU A 13 -7.84 3.71 11.24
C LEU A 13 -6.65 4.54 11.72
N ARG A 14 -5.68 3.88 12.36
CA ARG A 14 -4.47 4.55 12.86
C ARG A 14 -3.67 5.16 11.71
N MET A 15 -3.53 4.43 10.61
CA MET A 15 -2.79 4.91 9.44
C MET A 15 -3.52 6.05 8.72
N MET A 16 -4.85 5.98 8.59
CA MET A 16 -5.66 7.08 8.03
C MET A 16 -5.50 8.36 8.85
N GLN A 17 -5.58 8.27 10.18
CA GLN A 17 -5.38 9.41 11.08
C GLN A 17 -3.98 9.99 10.91
N LEU A 18 -2.96 9.15 10.94
CA LEU A 18 -1.56 9.57 10.79
C LEU A 18 -1.32 10.26 9.44
N ALA A 19 -1.82 9.68 8.36
CA ALA A 19 -1.68 10.24 7.02
C ALA A 19 -2.38 11.61 6.93
N ARG A 20 -3.58 11.74 7.50
CA ARG A 20 -4.33 13.01 7.55
C ARG A 20 -3.65 14.09 8.39
N GLU A 21 -3.02 13.71 9.50
CA GLU A 21 -2.29 14.65 10.36
C GLU A 21 -0.97 15.14 9.76
N ARG A 22 -0.31 14.28 8.97
CA ARG A 22 1.06 14.51 8.50
C ARG A 22 1.17 14.91 7.04
N THR A 23 0.08 14.87 6.28
CA THR A 23 0.07 15.18 4.84
C THR A 23 -1.10 16.09 4.48
N SER A 24 -1.05 16.66 3.27
CA SER A 24 -2.15 17.43 2.70
C SER A 24 -3.10 16.57 1.85
N ILE A 25 -2.98 15.24 1.96
CA ILE A 25 -3.72 14.30 1.11
C ILE A 25 -5.20 14.29 1.55
N PRO A 26 -6.15 14.43 0.61
CA PRO A 26 -7.56 14.25 0.90
C PRO A 26 -7.84 12.79 1.26
N ILE A 27 -8.18 12.57 2.53
CA ILE A 27 -8.51 11.26 3.11
C ILE A 27 -9.83 11.43 3.87
N PRO A 28 -10.83 10.54 3.70
CA PRO A 28 -12.09 10.61 4.42
C PRO A 28 -11.87 10.72 5.94
N ARG A 29 -12.62 11.59 6.62
CA ARG A 29 -12.53 11.65 8.08
C ARG A 29 -13.23 10.43 8.65
N VAL A 30 -12.56 9.67 9.50
CA VAL A 30 -13.22 8.61 10.27
C VAL A 30 -13.94 9.24 11.45
N HIS A 31 -15.21 8.87 11.62
CA HIS A 31 -16.09 9.31 12.71
C HIS A 31 -16.14 8.29 13.84
N ASP A 32 -16.26 7.01 13.51
CA ASP A 32 -16.42 5.95 14.50
C ASP A 32 -16.00 4.57 13.95
N MET A 33 -15.82 3.61 14.85
CA MET A 33 -15.60 2.20 14.52
C MET A 33 -16.49 1.33 15.39
N ILE A 34 -17.32 0.51 14.75
CA ILE A 34 -18.19 -0.44 15.44
C ILE A 34 -17.52 -1.83 15.40
N PRO A 35 -17.24 -2.45 16.55
CA PRO A 35 -16.86 -3.86 16.62
C PRO A 35 -17.90 -4.73 15.90
N ASP A 36 -17.49 -5.66 15.05
CA ASP A 36 -18.39 -6.65 14.47
C ASP A 36 -17.93 -8.06 14.86
N GLU A 37 -18.87 -8.93 15.20
CA GLU A 37 -18.55 -10.33 15.48
C GLU A 37 -18.53 -11.11 14.16
N PRO A 38 -17.50 -11.92 13.89
CA PRO A 38 -17.43 -12.66 12.64
C PRO A 38 -18.64 -13.60 12.52
N PRO A 39 -19.25 -13.73 11.32
CA PRO A 39 -20.33 -14.69 11.10
C PRO A 39 -19.93 -16.12 11.54
N PRO A 40 -20.90 -16.93 12.02
CA PRO A 40 -20.62 -18.32 12.39
C PRO A 40 -20.03 -19.08 11.20
N GLY A 41 -18.84 -19.66 11.36
CA GLY A 41 -18.16 -20.45 10.31
C GLY A 41 -17.13 -19.69 9.48
N THR A 42 -16.90 -18.39 9.74
CA THR A 42 -15.74 -17.69 9.18
C THR A 42 -14.48 -18.21 9.86
N LEU A 43 -13.46 -18.60 9.07
CA LEU A 43 -12.13 -18.87 9.61
C LEU A 43 -11.67 -17.61 10.35
N TYR A 44 -11.41 -17.71 11.65
CA TYR A 44 -10.81 -16.64 12.45
C TYR A 44 -9.46 -16.26 11.84
N THR A 45 -9.47 -15.38 10.85
CA THR A 45 -8.29 -14.60 10.51
C THR A 45 -8.14 -13.59 11.64
N LYS A 46 -6.90 -13.29 12.05
CA LYS A 46 -6.61 -12.20 13.02
C LYS A 46 -7.02 -10.81 12.49
N ALA A 47 -7.77 -10.73 11.39
CA ALA A 47 -8.30 -9.49 10.88
C ALA A 47 -9.41 -9.03 11.82
N THR A 48 -9.21 -7.85 12.39
CA THR A 48 -10.19 -7.13 13.18
C THR A 48 -11.48 -6.98 12.35
N HIS A 49 -12.56 -7.64 12.77
CA HIS A 49 -13.87 -7.45 12.15
C HIS A 49 -14.48 -6.20 12.79
N GLY A 50 -14.56 -5.13 12.02
CA GLY A 50 -15.12 -3.88 12.48
C GLY A 50 -15.61 -3.04 11.32
N ILE A 51 -16.70 -2.33 11.54
CA ILE A 51 -17.30 -1.43 10.57
C ILE A 51 -16.71 -0.04 10.83
N VAL A 52 -15.99 0.49 9.86
CA VAL A 52 -15.46 1.87 9.92
C VAL A 52 -16.49 2.83 9.34
N ILE A 53 -16.90 3.81 10.15
CA ILE A 53 -17.81 4.89 9.73
C ILE A 53 -16.98 6.13 9.42
N MET A 54 -17.07 6.62 8.19
CA MET A 54 -16.28 7.76 7.71
C MET A 54 -17.07 8.69 6.80
N ASP A 55 -16.51 9.86 6.50
CA ASP A 55 -17.06 10.81 5.52
C ASP A 55 -17.33 10.12 4.18
N TYR A 56 -18.53 10.35 3.64
CA TYR A 56 -18.81 10.00 2.26
C TYR A 56 -18.15 11.00 1.31
N VAL A 57 -17.30 10.49 0.41
CA VAL A 57 -16.68 11.31 -0.64
C VAL A 57 -17.59 11.34 -1.85
N HIS A 58 -18.16 12.52 -2.14
CA HIS A 58 -18.94 12.74 -3.36
C HIS A 58 -18.02 12.82 -4.58
N GLY A 59 -18.00 11.77 -5.39
CA GLY A 59 -17.23 11.72 -6.62
C GLY A 59 -17.34 10.40 -7.34
N ASP A 60 -16.55 10.26 -8.40
CA ASP A 60 -16.49 9.06 -9.22
C ASP A 60 -15.24 8.24 -8.89
N LEU A 61 -15.39 6.92 -8.82
CA LEU A 61 -14.25 6.00 -8.74
C LEU A 61 -13.39 6.17 -9.99
N LEU A 62 -12.10 6.44 -9.78
CA LEU A 62 -11.16 6.67 -10.87
C LEU A 62 -11.12 5.46 -11.81
N GLY A 63 -11.27 4.24 -11.28
CA GLY A 63 -11.30 3.00 -12.06
C GLY A 63 -12.40 2.94 -13.13
N ASP A 64 -13.52 3.62 -12.91
CA ASP A 64 -14.67 3.59 -13.82
C ASP A 64 -14.61 4.71 -14.86
N ILE A 65 -14.10 5.88 -14.47
CA ILE A 65 -13.94 7.02 -15.37
C ILE A 65 -12.61 7.02 -16.13
N TRP A 66 -11.60 6.26 -15.70
CA TRP A 66 -10.25 6.27 -16.30
C TRP A 66 -10.23 6.07 -17.83
N PRO A 67 -10.98 5.12 -18.42
CA PRO A 67 -11.00 4.95 -19.87
C PRO A 67 -11.56 6.18 -20.61
N GLN A 68 -12.40 6.96 -19.94
CA GLN A 68 -13.10 8.13 -20.49
C GLN A 68 -12.29 9.42 -20.32
N LEU A 69 -11.26 9.42 -19.45
CA LEU A 69 -10.41 10.58 -19.24
C LEU A 69 -9.51 10.85 -20.44
N ASN A 70 -9.41 12.12 -20.82
CA ASN A 70 -8.43 12.58 -21.81
C ASN A 70 -7.00 12.54 -21.22
N LEU A 71 -6.00 12.64 -22.11
CA LEU A 71 -4.59 12.56 -21.73
C LEU A 71 -4.18 13.61 -20.69
N TRP A 72 -4.70 14.84 -20.79
CA TRP A 72 -4.39 15.92 -19.85
C TRP A 72 -4.89 15.62 -18.44
N LYS A 73 -6.13 15.12 -18.30
CA LYS A 73 -6.68 14.71 -17.00
C LYS A 73 -5.91 13.51 -16.42
N LYS A 74 -5.56 12.52 -17.24
CA LYS A 74 -4.72 11.38 -16.81
C LYS A 74 -3.36 11.87 -16.29
N LEU A 75 -2.71 12.79 -17.01
CA LEU A 75 -1.44 13.37 -16.60
C LEU A 75 -1.58 14.16 -15.28
N TRP A 76 -2.63 14.96 -15.14
CA TRP A 76 -2.90 15.71 -13.91
C TRP A 76 -3.11 14.78 -12.71
N VAL A 77 -3.85 13.68 -12.89
CA VAL A 77 -4.02 12.64 -11.86
C VAL A 77 -2.66 12.05 -11.47
N VAL A 78 -1.86 11.63 -12.45
CA VAL A 78 -0.53 11.04 -12.21
C VAL A 78 0.40 12.00 -11.46
N LEU A 79 0.45 13.26 -11.86
CA LEU A 79 1.29 14.26 -11.21
C LEU A 79 0.81 14.57 -9.78
N THR A 80 -0.51 14.56 -9.55
CA THR A 80 -1.09 14.72 -8.22
C THR A 80 -0.75 13.54 -7.32
N LEU A 81 -0.89 12.31 -7.82
CA LEU A 81 -0.48 11.11 -7.09
C LEU A 81 1.02 11.08 -6.82
N ARG A 82 1.86 11.53 -7.77
CA ARG A 82 3.30 11.67 -7.56
C ARG A 82 3.61 12.63 -6.41
N ARG A 83 2.88 13.75 -6.32
CA ARG A 83 2.99 14.66 -5.17
C ARG A 83 2.58 13.97 -3.87
N TYR A 84 1.46 13.23 -3.85
CA TYR A 84 1.01 12.50 -2.67
C TYR A 84 2.03 11.45 -2.21
N VAL A 85 2.58 10.64 -3.11
CA VAL A 85 3.63 9.68 -2.76
C VAL A 85 4.86 10.38 -2.18
N LYS A 86 5.26 11.54 -2.72
CA LYS A 86 6.34 12.35 -2.13
C LYS A 86 6.01 12.89 -0.74
N GLU A 87 4.76 13.23 -0.46
CA GLU A 87 4.32 13.65 0.87
C GLU A 87 4.35 12.49 1.85
N LEU A 88 3.81 11.32 1.48
CA LEU A 88 3.88 10.11 2.29
C LEU A 88 5.34 9.73 2.61
N ARG A 89 6.23 9.86 1.63
CA ARG A 89 7.67 9.61 1.82
C ARG A 89 8.36 10.54 2.81
N LYS A 90 7.82 11.73 3.05
CA LYS A 90 8.36 12.66 4.06
C LYS A 90 7.89 12.30 5.47
N VAL A 91 6.84 11.49 5.61
CA VAL A 91 6.38 11.01 6.90
C VAL A 91 7.34 9.92 7.37
N MET A 92 8.26 10.33 8.25
CA MET A 92 9.18 9.41 8.92
C MET A 92 8.47 8.70 10.07
N GLN A 93 8.92 7.49 10.38
CA GLN A 93 8.40 6.74 11.51
C GLN A 93 8.65 7.48 12.83
N PRO A 94 7.66 7.50 13.74
CA PRO A 94 7.87 7.97 15.11
C PRO A 94 8.75 7.01 15.95
N TYR A 95 8.81 5.72 15.60
CA TYR A 95 9.56 4.70 16.32
C TYR A 95 10.57 4.02 15.41
N ASN A 96 11.85 3.99 15.80
CA ASN A 96 12.91 3.49 14.93
C ASN A 96 12.76 2.00 14.62
N GLY A 97 12.53 1.69 13.35
CA GLY A 97 12.84 0.40 12.75
C GLY A 97 11.71 -0.62 12.67
N CYS A 98 10.45 -0.24 12.91
CA CYS A 98 9.31 -1.14 12.80
C CYS A 98 8.82 -1.22 11.33
N VAL A 99 8.59 -2.40 10.78
CA VAL A 99 8.08 -2.56 9.40
C VAL A 99 6.59 -2.87 9.45
N GLY A 100 5.80 -2.22 8.60
CA GLY A 100 4.38 -2.49 8.45
C GLY A 100 3.48 -1.52 9.21
N GLN A 101 2.33 -2.04 9.61
CA GLN A 101 1.28 -1.28 10.31
C GLN A 101 1.68 -0.97 11.75
N LEU A 102 1.15 0.13 12.26
CA LEU A 102 1.27 0.50 13.67
C LEU A 102 -0.03 0.18 14.40
N SER A 103 0.09 -0.40 15.58
CA SER A 103 -0.99 -0.49 16.55
C SER A 103 -1.42 0.90 17.02
N VAL A 104 -2.57 0.99 17.67
CA VAL A 104 -3.02 2.18 18.40
C VAL A 104 -1.96 2.65 19.42
N THR A 105 -1.19 1.74 20.01
CA THR A 105 -0.10 2.03 20.96
C THR A 105 1.23 2.41 20.28
N GLY A 106 1.29 2.42 18.94
CA GLY A 106 2.48 2.75 18.16
C GLY A 106 3.49 1.61 18.04
N GLN A 107 3.12 0.39 18.43
CA GLN A 107 3.94 -0.81 18.24
C GLN A 107 3.77 -1.34 16.81
N ALA A 108 4.83 -1.92 16.24
CA ALA A 108 4.70 -2.63 14.97
C ALA A 108 3.74 -3.80 15.15
N LEU A 109 2.76 -3.91 14.27
CA LEU A 109 1.97 -5.12 14.15
C LEU A 109 2.71 -6.14 13.29
N ASP A 110 2.39 -7.41 13.50
CA ASP A 110 2.94 -8.50 12.70
C ASP A 110 2.64 -8.25 11.22
N CYS A 111 3.66 -7.86 10.47
CA CYS A 111 3.51 -7.52 9.07
C CYS A 111 3.60 -8.78 8.21
N ASP A 112 2.45 -9.32 7.81
CA ASP A 112 2.37 -10.19 6.63
C ASP A 112 2.45 -9.27 5.42
N LEU A 113 3.63 -9.10 4.80
CA LEU A 113 3.79 -8.29 3.58
C LEU A 113 2.95 -8.93 2.47
N PRO A 114 1.72 -8.46 2.20
CA PRO A 114 0.79 -9.21 1.38
C PRO A 114 1.24 -9.11 -0.07
N GLY A 115 1.55 -10.25 -0.67
CA GLY A 115 1.86 -10.38 -2.09
C GLY A 115 3.29 -10.01 -2.50
N LEU A 116 4.21 -9.84 -1.54
CA LEU A 116 5.61 -9.54 -1.86
C LEU A 116 6.55 -10.74 -1.59
N LEU A 117 6.17 -11.60 -0.65
CA LEU A 117 6.82 -12.86 -0.33
C LEU A 117 5.70 -13.89 -0.09
N GLU A 118 5.45 -14.80 -1.04
CA GLU A 118 4.41 -15.85 -0.92
C GLU A 118 4.63 -16.85 0.24
N GLN A 119 5.56 -16.59 1.16
CA GLN A 119 5.71 -17.37 2.38
C GLN A 119 5.00 -16.69 3.54
N ARG A 120 3.78 -17.16 3.80
CA ARG A 120 2.81 -16.74 4.83
C ARG A 120 3.30 -16.78 6.30
N ASN A 121 4.61 -16.87 6.57
CA ASN A 121 5.16 -17.14 7.90
C ASN A 121 6.35 -16.25 8.31
N GLU A 122 6.80 -15.29 7.49
CA GLU A 122 7.87 -14.37 7.90
C GLU A 122 7.30 -13.06 8.44
N ILE A 123 7.18 -12.97 9.77
CA ILE A 123 6.81 -11.76 10.48
C ILE A 123 8.04 -10.86 10.64
N TYR A 124 8.03 -9.70 9.99
CA TYR A 124 9.14 -8.73 10.09
C TYR A 124 8.90 -7.73 11.21
N SER A 125 9.34 -8.09 12.41
CA SER A 125 9.26 -7.19 13.57
C SER A 125 10.25 -6.02 13.53
N SER A 126 11.23 -6.03 12.62
CA SER A 126 12.13 -4.89 12.43
C SER A 126 12.73 -4.78 11.03
N TYR A 127 13.24 -3.58 10.75
CA TYR A 127 13.96 -3.22 9.55
C TYR A 127 15.16 -4.14 9.28
N ASP A 128 15.98 -4.39 10.30
CA ASP A 128 17.17 -5.23 10.16
C ASP A 128 16.80 -6.67 9.79
N LYS A 129 15.70 -7.20 10.35
CA LYS A 129 15.20 -8.53 9.97
C LYS A 129 14.76 -8.57 8.52
N LEU A 130 14.01 -7.56 8.07
CA LEU A 130 13.59 -7.42 6.67
C LEU A 130 14.82 -7.38 5.74
N LYS A 131 15.77 -6.47 6.03
CA LYS A 131 17.01 -6.30 5.26
C LYS A 131 17.83 -7.60 5.21
N ASN A 132 17.96 -8.29 6.34
CA ASN A 132 18.71 -9.55 6.42
C ASN A 132 18.04 -10.68 5.63
N SER A 133 16.70 -10.78 5.66
CA SER A 133 15.97 -11.76 4.83
C SER A 133 16.16 -11.47 3.34
N TYR A 134 16.07 -10.20 2.91
CA TYR A 134 16.36 -9.80 1.53
C TYR A 134 17.78 -10.16 1.09
N ASN A 135 18.78 -9.76 1.89
CA ASN A 135 20.17 -10.03 1.58
C ASN A 135 20.48 -11.53 1.55
N ARG A 136 19.84 -12.31 2.44
CA ARG A 136 19.95 -13.78 2.41
C ARG A 136 19.40 -14.33 1.10
N ARG A 137 18.22 -13.91 0.67
CA ARG A 137 17.61 -14.37 -0.59
C ARG A 137 18.45 -13.97 -1.81
N TRP A 138 19.04 -12.78 -1.80
CA TRP A 138 19.99 -12.33 -2.82
C TRP A 138 21.19 -13.27 -2.93
N LYS A 139 21.83 -13.59 -1.79
CA LYS A 139 22.97 -14.52 -1.72
C LYS A 139 22.61 -15.93 -2.20
N TRP A 140 21.42 -16.43 -1.83
CA TRP A 140 20.94 -17.74 -2.28
C TRP A 140 20.78 -17.85 -3.80
N LYS A 141 20.51 -16.74 -4.51
CA LYS A 141 20.43 -16.70 -5.97
C LYS A 141 21.79 -16.60 -6.68
N GLY A 142 22.91 -16.69 -5.95
CA GLY A 142 24.25 -16.74 -6.54
C GLY A 142 24.74 -15.41 -7.14
N GLN A 143 24.16 -14.28 -6.72
CA GLN A 143 24.51 -12.94 -7.18
C GLN A 143 25.70 -12.35 -6.39
N ASP A 144 26.57 -11.55 -7.03
CA ASP A 144 27.82 -10.99 -6.48
C ASP A 144 27.60 -10.06 -5.27
N GLU A 145 28.46 -10.10 -4.25
CA GLU A 145 28.38 -9.27 -3.03
C GLU A 145 28.48 -7.76 -3.33
N ARG A 146 29.09 -7.39 -4.48
CA ARG A 146 29.13 -6.00 -4.98
C ARG A 146 27.77 -5.44 -5.40
N SER A 147 26.75 -6.29 -5.49
CA SER A 147 25.34 -5.92 -5.76
C SER A 147 24.44 -6.06 -4.52
N SER A 148 25.05 -6.18 -3.34
CA SER A 148 24.29 -6.07 -2.08
C SER A 148 23.56 -4.73 -2.05
N TYR A 149 22.28 -4.75 -1.69
CA TYR A 149 21.45 -3.56 -1.62
C TYR A 149 22.01 -2.64 -0.53
N ALA A 150 22.81 -1.66 -0.97
CA ALA A 150 23.51 -0.71 -0.14
C ALA A 150 22.62 0.49 0.22
N ASP A 151 21.45 0.63 -0.39
CA ASP A 151 20.56 1.73 -0.09
C ASP A 151 20.09 1.57 1.37
N PRO A 152 20.28 2.58 2.25
CA PRO A 152 19.56 2.62 3.50
C PRO A 152 18.07 2.69 3.15
N LEU A 153 17.37 1.55 3.18
CA LEU A 153 15.91 1.48 2.99
C LEU A 153 15.29 2.37 4.08
N THR A 154 15.09 3.63 3.76
CA THR A 154 14.41 4.56 4.64
C THR A 154 12.96 4.13 4.62
N LEU A 155 12.48 3.67 5.77
CA LEU A 155 11.09 3.28 5.90
C LEU A 155 10.23 4.54 5.87
N THR A 156 9.34 4.58 4.91
CA THR A 156 8.42 5.68 4.66
C THR A 156 7.00 5.20 4.77
N LEU A 157 6.09 6.12 5.10
CA LEU A 157 4.67 5.81 4.99
C LEU A 157 4.34 5.45 3.53
N CYS A 158 3.66 4.33 3.34
CA CYS A 158 3.14 3.86 2.06
C CYS A 158 1.64 3.59 2.24
N HIS A 159 0.86 3.89 1.22
CA HIS A 159 -0.55 3.49 1.14
C HIS A 159 -0.67 1.98 1.01
N GLY A 160 0.25 1.36 0.27
CA GLY A 160 0.31 -0.09 0.13
C GLY A 160 -0.78 -0.69 -0.75
N ASP A 161 -1.85 0.03 -1.12
CA ASP A 161 -2.83 -0.46 -2.11
C ASP A 161 -3.31 0.60 -3.11
N LEU A 162 -2.38 1.38 -3.65
CA LEU A 162 -2.72 2.48 -4.53
C LEU A 162 -3.06 1.99 -5.95
N HIS A 163 -4.34 1.76 -6.22
CA HIS A 163 -4.87 1.52 -7.57
C HIS A 163 -6.13 2.35 -7.84
N LYS A 164 -6.59 2.34 -9.10
CA LYS A 164 -7.67 3.23 -9.57
C LYS A 164 -9.00 3.07 -8.82
N ASP A 165 -9.29 1.89 -8.28
CA ASP A 165 -10.54 1.67 -7.55
C ASP A 165 -10.45 2.08 -6.07
N ASN A 166 -9.24 2.40 -5.59
CA ASN A 166 -8.99 3.01 -4.27
C ASN A 166 -8.74 4.52 -4.37
N ILE A 167 -9.18 5.13 -5.47
CA ILE A 167 -9.04 6.56 -5.74
C ILE A 167 -10.38 7.12 -6.22
N ILE A 168 -10.84 8.19 -5.59
CA ILE A 168 -12.06 8.91 -5.99
C ILE A 168 -11.66 10.27 -6.56
N LEU A 169 -12.16 10.59 -7.76
CA LEU A 169 -12.15 11.97 -8.26
C LEU A 169 -13.37 12.68 -7.68
N GLY A 170 -13.14 13.49 -6.65
CA GLY A 170 -14.19 14.24 -5.98
C GLY A 170 -14.80 15.31 -6.89
N HIS A 171 -16.09 15.58 -6.72
CA HIS A 171 -16.76 16.71 -7.41
C HIS A 171 -16.23 18.07 -6.97
N ASP A 172 -15.53 18.13 -5.85
CA ASP A 172 -14.74 19.27 -5.39
C ASP A 172 -13.42 19.48 -6.19
N GLY A 173 -13.14 18.59 -7.15
CA GLY A 173 -11.94 18.64 -7.97
C GLY A 173 -10.70 18.07 -7.29
N GLN A 174 -10.84 17.44 -6.12
CA GLN A 174 -9.74 16.80 -5.41
C GLN A 174 -9.63 15.31 -5.73
N ILE A 175 -8.44 14.75 -5.52
CA ILE A 175 -8.19 13.31 -5.63
C ILE A 175 -8.14 12.75 -4.22
N TRP A 176 -9.14 11.93 -3.88
CA TRP A 176 -9.27 11.32 -2.57
C TRP A 176 -8.70 9.91 -2.58
N LEU A 177 -7.91 9.58 -1.54
CA LEU A 177 -7.40 8.22 -1.33
C LEU A 177 -8.23 7.51 -0.27
N ILE A 178 -8.65 6.28 -0.57
CA ILE A 178 -9.45 5.42 0.31
C ILE A 178 -8.77 4.06 0.45
N ASP A 179 -9.27 3.23 1.38
CA ASP A 179 -8.80 1.86 1.63
C ASP A 179 -7.32 1.83 2.04
N TRP A 180 -7.09 2.17 3.31
CA TRP A 180 -5.77 2.22 3.92
C TRP A 180 -5.44 0.90 4.63
N GLY A 181 -6.18 -0.17 4.35
CA GLY A 181 -6.08 -1.47 5.01
C GLY A 181 -4.73 -2.17 4.87
N TYR A 182 -3.90 -1.75 3.90
CA TYR A 182 -2.53 -2.23 3.69
C TYR A 182 -1.44 -1.18 3.94
N SER A 183 -1.84 0.01 4.37
CA SER A 183 -0.92 1.11 4.60
C SER A 183 -0.03 0.85 5.81
N GLY A 184 1.13 1.48 5.86
CA GLY A 184 2.13 1.22 6.88
C GLY A 184 3.47 1.80 6.49
N PHE A 185 4.49 1.51 7.31
CA PHE A 185 5.84 1.96 7.01
C PHE A 185 6.66 0.87 6.34
N TYR A 186 7.02 1.15 5.10
CA TYR A 186 7.71 0.20 4.24
C TYR A 186 8.85 0.91 3.51
N PRO A 187 9.79 0.15 2.93
CA PRO A 187 10.76 0.73 2.02
C PRO A 187 10.11 1.48 0.87
N GLN A 188 10.75 2.55 0.38
CA GLN A 188 10.17 3.42 -0.65
C GLN A 188 9.76 2.72 -1.96
N TRP A 189 10.40 1.60 -2.31
CA TRP A 189 10.03 0.77 -3.48
C TRP A 189 8.70 0.02 -3.29
N PHE A 190 8.26 -0.18 -2.05
CA PHE A 190 7.10 -1.02 -1.75
C PHE A 190 5.82 -0.47 -2.39
N GLU A 191 5.61 0.85 -2.29
CA GLU A 191 4.48 1.54 -2.90
C GLU A 191 4.42 1.31 -4.42
N TYR A 192 5.56 1.45 -5.10
CA TYR A 192 5.67 1.22 -6.54
C TYR A 192 5.27 -0.22 -6.91
N ARG A 193 5.82 -1.20 -6.17
CA ARG A 193 5.59 -2.61 -6.46
C ARG A 193 4.13 -2.99 -6.24
N ARG A 194 3.54 -2.54 -5.14
CA ARG A 194 2.14 -2.77 -4.82
C ARG A 194 1.22 -2.10 -5.84
N MET A 195 1.47 -0.85 -6.22
CA MET A 195 0.74 -0.17 -7.28
C MET A 195 0.80 -0.93 -8.62
N PHE A 196 1.95 -1.51 -8.97
CA PHE A 196 2.09 -2.32 -10.18
C PHE A 196 1.31 -3.65 -10.11
N ILE A 197 1.44 -4.41 -9.01
CA ILE A 197 0.78 -5.71 -8.82
C ILE A 197 -0.74 -5.52 -8.69
N MET A 198 -1.18 -4.64 -7.79
CA MET A 198 -2.59 -4.42 -7.52
C MET A 198 -3.30 -3.73 -8.68
N GLY A 199 -2.61 -2.82 -9.38
CA GLY A 199 -3.10 -2.32 -10.66
C GLY A 199 -3.35 -3.43 -11.69
N SER A 200 -2.59 -4.52 -11.65
CA SER A 200 -2.76 -5.69 -12.54
C SER A 200 -3.90 -6.60 -12.07
N LEU A 201 -4.00 -6.88 -10.78
CA LEU A 201 -5.07 -7.72 -10.22
C LEU A 201 -6.45 -7.05 -10.31
N ALA A 202 -6.53 -5.74 -10.06
CA ALA A 202 -7.75 -4.96 -10.21
C ALA A 202 -8.28 -5.00 -11.65
N THR A 203 -7.40 -5.01 -12.66
CA THR A 203 -7.81 -5.18 -14.06
C THR A 203 -8.33 -6.58 -14.40
N CYS A 204 -7.96 -7.61 -13.63
CA CYS A 204 -8.41 -8.99 -13.86
C CYS A 204 -9.75 -9.31 -13.18
N ASN A 205 -10.11 -8.61 -12.09
CA ASN A 205 -11.32 -8.89 -11.32
C ASN A 205 -12.61 -8.31 -11.92
N LYS A 206 -12.55 -7.39 -12.88
CA LYS A 206 -13.75 -6.90 -13.56
C LYS A 206 -14.23 -7.99 -14.53
N LYS A 207 -15.38 -8.63 -14.23
CA LYS A 207 -16.09 -9.62 -15.09
C LYS A 207 -16.44 -9.10 -16.49
N VAL A 208 -16.18 -7.83 -16.77
CA VAL A 208 -16.40 -7.16 -18.05
C VAL A 208 -15.07 -7.11 -18.79
N ILE A 209 -15.04 -7.60 -20.03
CA ILE A 209 -13.89 -7.49 -20.94
C ILE A 209 -13.75 -6.00 -21.33
N VAL A 210 -13.18 -5.20 -20.44
CA VAL A 210 -12.65 -3.88 -20.77
C VAL A 210 -11.27 -4.13 -21.38
N PRO A 211 -10.90 -3.48 -22.51
CA PRO A 211 -9.54 -3.59 -23.03
C PRO A 211 -8.53 -3.38 -21.90
N LYS A 212 -7.53 -4.27 -21.77
CA LYS A 212 -6.47 -4.20 -20.75
C LYS A 212 -5.75 -2.84 -20.86
N ASP A 213 -6.30 -1.79 -20.24
CA ASP A 213 -5.68 -0.46 -20.21
C ASP A 213 -4.48 -0.51 -19.26
N ARG A 214 -3.34 -0.89 -19.84
CA ARG A 214 -2.04 -0.96 -19.16
C ARG A 214 -1.43 0.41 -18.89
N SER A 215 -2.09 1.52 -19.27
CA SER A 215 -1.56 2.86 -18.99
C SER A 215 -1.28 3.06 -17.50
N TRP A 216 -2.13 2.54 -16.62
CA TRP A 216 -1.91 2.62 -15.17
C TRP A 216 -0.60 1.96 -14.71
N GLN A 217 -0.26 0.80 -15.28
CA GLN A 217 0.99 0.09 -14.96
C GLN A 217 2.22 0.87 -15.43
N LEU A 218 2.14 1.48 -16.61
CA LEU A 218 3.24 2.32 -17.14
C LEU A 218 3.42 3.59 -16.30
N LEU A 219 2.33 4.14 -15.76
CA LEU A 219 2.33 5.36 -14.98
C LEU A 219 2.79 5.17 -13.54
N SER A 220 2.81 3.93 -13.00
CA SER A 220 3.25 3.69 -11.63
C SER A 220 4.70 4.12 -11.39
N GLY A 221 5.57 3.98 -12.41
CA GLY A 221 6.96 4.44 -12.33
C GLY A 221 7.05 5.96 -12.20
N ILE A 222 6.17 6.68 -12.91
CA ILE A 222 6.06 8.13 -12.80
C ILE A 222 5.47 8.53 -11.45
N VAL A 223 4.41 7.87 -10.98
CA VAL A 223 3.81 8.18 -9.67
C VAL A 223 4.81 7.98 -8.53
N CYS A 224 5.61 6.92 -8.59
CA CYS A 224 6.50 6.57 -7.49
C CYS A 224 7.95 7.07 -7.66
N ASP A 225 8.26 7.92 -8.65
CA ASP A 225 9.63 8.36 -8.95
C ASP A 225 10.65 7.19 -9.01
N TYR A 226 10.22 6.02 -9.49
CA TYR A 226 11.04 4.81 -9.36
C TYR A 226 11.82 4.49 -10.63
N ASP A 227 13.11 4.22 -10.46
CA ASP A 227 14.08 3.97 -11.51
C ASP A 227 14.00 2.50 -12.00
N PRO A 228 14.00 2.26 -13.33
CA PRO A 228 14.03 0.91 -13.89
C PRO A 228 15.12 -0.02 -13.33
N TRP A 229 16.23 0.49 -12.80
CA TRP A 229 17.29 -0.35 -12.25
C TRP A 229 16.91 -1.06 -10.95
N THR A 230 16.12 -0.40 -10.09
CA THR A 230 15.65 -1.04 -8.85
C THR A 230 14.58 -2.09 -9.12
N LEU A 231 13.83 -1.94 -10.21
CA LEU A 231 12.95 -2.99 -10.76
C LEU A 231 13.75 -4.22 -11.18
N THR A 232 14.83 -4.04 -11.95
CA THR A 232 15.66 -5.16 -12.42
C THR A 232 16.26 -5.94 -11.26
N TRP A 233 16.75 -5.23 -10.23
CA TRP A 233 17.24 -5.85 -9.01
C TRP A 233 16.14 -6.64 -8.29
N TYR A 234 14.93 -6.07 -8.15
CA TYR A 234 13.84 -6.74 -7.45
C TYR A 234 13.22 -7.92 -8.22
N GLU A 235 13.08 -7.80 -9.55
CA GLU A 235 12.63 -8.90 -10.42
C GLU A 235 13.58 -10.09 -10.39
N GLN A 236 14.87 -9.86 -10.11
CA GLN A 236 15.83 -10.94 -9.87
C GLN A 236 15.60 -11.61 -8.51
N LEU A 237 15.13 -10.91 -7.48
CA LEU A 237 14.87 -11.46 -6.14
C LEU A 237 13.63 -12.33 -6.04
N CYS A 238 12.54 -11.83 -6.60
CA CYS A 238 11.26 -12.51 -6.58
C CYS A 238 11.10 -13.12 -7.96
N ASP A 239 11.09 -14.45 -8.08
CA ASP A 239 10.80 -15.18 -9.34
C ASP A 239 9.36 -14.88 -9.77
N VAL A 240 9.14 -13.64 -10.19
CA VAL A 240 7.83 -13.11 -10.46
C VAL A 240 7.55 -13.41 -11.93
N THR A 241 7.11 -14.63 -12.15
CA THR A 241 6.30 -15.00 -13.31
C THR A 241 4.88 -14.45 -13.15
N LEU A 242 4.73 -13.14 -12.90
CA LEU A 242 3.40 -12.51 -12.96
C LEU A 242 3.00 -12.36 -14.44
N CYS A 243 2.05 -13.21 -14.85
CA CYS A 243 1.33 -13.15 -16.12
C CYS A 243 2.19 -13.27 -17.40
N LYS A 244 3.00 -14.34 -17.53
CA LYS A 244 3.45 -14.80 -18.85
C LYS A 244 2.48 -15.79 -19.52
N GLU A 245 1.48 -16.28 -18.79
CA GLU A 245 0.49 -17.21 -19.31
C GLU A 245 -0.90 -16.69 -18.93
N THR A 246 -1.55 -15.97 -19.87
CA THR A 246 -3.00 -15.89 -20.14
C THR A 246 -3.34 -14.74 -21.09
#